data_AF-A0A356U8Y6-F1
#
_entry.id   AF-A0A356U8Y6-F1
#
_cell.length_a   1.000
_cell.length_b   1.000
_cell.length_c   1.000
_cell.angle_alpha   90.00
_cell.angle_beta   90.00
_cell.angle_gamma   90.00
#
_symmetry.space_group_name_H-M   'P 1'
#
loop_
_entity.id
_entity.type
_entity.pdbx_description
1 polymer ?
#
loop_
_entity_poly.entity_id
_entity_poly.type
_entity_poly.pdbx_seq_one_letter_code
_entity_poly.pdbx_strand_id
1 'polypeptide(L)'
;HILRARRTAQGSLDFDFPESQVIVDENSFPVEIKRLDRGPGEMLIEDFMIKANEVVAEHIYRQQIPILYRVHEKPDEESITKLNLVLGGFGHKIKGKKIDPLIYQKILEDIKGRPEEQMISMLLLRSMRHARYAPEALGHFGLASQYYCHFTSPIRRYPDLVVHRALSALLDGSMNTKKRAALEKKMAKYGEQSTLQEIKAEEAERELLDIKKAQYMKKFVGEVFDARISSILAFGFFIELDNTVEGLVHISSITDDYYEFN
;
A
#
# COMPACT_ATOMS: atom_id res chain seq x y z
N HIS A 1 -11.54 -20.20 3.30
CA HIS A 1 -11.17 -18.94 3.99
C HIS A 1 -12.39 -18.03 4.15
N ILE A 2 -13.12 -18.10 5.28
CA ILE A 2 -14.37 -17.36 5.51
C ILE A 2 -14.13 -15.85 5.64
N LEU A 3 -13.12 -15.43 6.40
CA LEU A 3 -12.79 -14.02 6.60
C LEU A 3 -12.41 -13.32 5.30
N ARG A 4 -11.54 -13.95 4.51
CA ARG A 4 -11.15 -13.45 3.19
C ARG A 4 -12.33 -13.32 2.25
N ALA A 5 -13.13 -14.37 2.09
CA ALA A 5 -14.30 -14.34 1.23
C ALA A 5 -15.26 -13.20 1.61
N ARG A 6 -15.43 -12.95 2.92
CA ARG A 6 -16.22 -11.81 3.41
C ARG A 6 -15.59 -10.45 3.06
N ARG A 7 -14.28 -10.27 3.25
CA ARG A 7 -13.55 -9.04 2.87
C ARG A 7 -13.65 -8.77 1.38
N THR A 8 -13.44 -9.79 0.56
CA THR A 8 -13.59 -9.71 -0.89
C THR A 8 -15.01 -9.28 -1.25
N ALA A 9 -16.04 -9.91 -0.68
CA ALA A 9 -17.43 -9.52 -0.92
C ALA A 9 -17.78 -8.09 -0.47
N GLN A 10 -17.01 -7.51 0.45
CA GLN A 10 -17.15 -6.12 0.91
C GLN A 10 -16.42 -5.12 0.02
N GLY A 11 -15.60 -5.57 -0.94
CA GLY A 11 -14.83 -4.71 -1.85
C GLY A 11 -13.40 -4.42 -1.40
N SER A 12 -12.81 -5.23 -0.51
CA SER A 12 -11.37 -5.12 -0.20
C SER A 12 -10.57 -5.26 -1.49
N LEU A 13 -9.67 -4.31 -1.72
CA LEU A 13 -8.77 -4.34 -2.87
C LEU A 13 -7.56 -5.20 -2.54
N ASP A 14 -7.17 -6.02 -3.50
CA ASP A 14 -5.98 -6.86 -3.42
C ASP A 14 -5.15 -6.56 -4.66
N PHE A 15 -3.99 -5.94 -4.44
CA PHE A 15 -3.06 -5.61 -5.49
C PHE A 15 -1.92 -6.60 -5.42
N ASP A 16 -1.83 -7.46 -6.44
CA ASP A 16 -0.77 -8.46 -6.55
C ASP A 16 0.44 -7.85 -7.26
N PHE A 17 1.22 -7.07 -6.51
CA PHE A 17 2.51 -6.55 -6.98
C PHE A 17 3.64 -7.41 -6.43
N PRO A 18 4.61 -7.81 -7.26
CA PRO A 18 5.76 -8.58 -6.79
C PRO A 18 6.63 -7.71 -5.89
N GLU A 19 6.75 -8.10 -4.62
CA GLU A 19 7.70 -7.48 -3.68
C GLU A 19 9.09 -8.14 -3.82
N SER A 20 10.16 -7.37 -3.62
CA SER A 20 11.53 -7.87 -3.70
C SER A 20 12.00 -8.47 -2.36
N GLN A 21 12.55 -9.68 -2.38
CA GLN A 21 13.32 -10.25 -1.28
C GLN A 21 14.81 -10.26 -1.63
N VAL A 22 15.62 -9.56 -0.84
CA VAL A 22 17.08 -9.55 -0.97
C VAL A 22 17.68 -10.50 0.06
N ILE A 23 18.38 -11.53 -0.41
CA ILE A 23 19.15 -12.45 0.44
C ILE A 23 20.58 -11.92 0.48
N VAL A 24 21.12 -11.78 1.70
CA VAL A 24 22.47 -11.26 1.93
C VAL A 24 23.36 -12.29 2.61
N ASP A 25 24.66 -12.18 2.41
CA ASP A 25 25.68 -12.94 3.15
C ASP A 25 25.96 -12.34 4.54
N GLU A 26 26.91 -12.93 5.26
CA GLU A 26 27.35 -12.49 6.59
C GLU A 26 27.91 -11.05 6.61
N ASN A 27 28.38 -10.55 5.46
CA ASN A 27 28.89 -9.19 5.29
C ASN A 27 27.80 -8.23 4.77
N SER A 28 26.54 -8.65 4.74
CA SER A 28 25.40 -7.90 4.20
C SER A 28 25.50 -7.60 2.70
N PHE A 29 26.31 -8.34 1.93
CA PHE A 29 26.34 -8.25 0.47
C PHE A 29 25.21 -9.08 -0.14
N PRO A 30 24.47 -8.54 -1.13
CA PRO A 30 23.34 -9.24 -1.74
C PRO A 30 23.85 -10.39 -2.62
N VAL A 31 23.48 -11.63 -2.24
CA VAL A 31 23.84 -12.85 -2.96
C VAL A 31 22.77 -13.27 -3.95
N GLU A 32 21.50 -12.97 -3.66
CA GLU A 32 20.33 -13.30 -4.47
C GLU A 32 19.23 -12.24 -4.28
N ILE A 33 18.52 -11.94 -5.36
CA ILE A 33 17.28 -11.15 -5.34
C ILE A 33 16.20 -11.99 -6.01
N LYS A 34 15.05 -12.12 -5.36
CA LYS A 34 13.90 -12.86 -5.87
C LYS A 34 12.59 -12.20 -5.45
N ARG A 35 11.48 -12.68 -6.00
CA ARG A 35 10.14 -12.28 -5.57
C ARG A 35 9.85 -12.81 -4.17
N LEU A 36 9.20 -12.00 -3.35
CA LEU A 36 8.68 -12.41 -2.07
C LEU A 36 7.37 -13.17 -2.28
N ASP A 37 7.40 -14.48 -2.04
CA ASP A 37 6.20 -15.31 -2.10
C ASP A 37 5.38 -15.18 -0.81
N ARG A 38 4.07 -14.96 -0.95
CA ARG A 38 3.12 -14.97 0.16
C ARG A 38 2.39 -16.31 0.20
N GLY A 39 2.58 -17.08 1.26
CA GLY A 39 1.95 -18.38 1.45
C GLY A 39 0.58 -18.29 2.16
N PRO A 40 -0.13 -19.44 2.25
CA PRO A 40 -1.40 -19.52 2.95
C PRO A 40 -1.33 -19.16 4.45
N GLY A 41 -0.15 -19.35 5.07
CA GLY A 41 0.09 -19.02 6.47
C GLY A 41 0.12 -17.52 6.71
N GLU A 42 0.90 -16.79 5.91
CA GLU A 42 1.02 -15.33 5.93
C GLU A 42 -0.35 -14.70 5.68
N MET A 43 -1.06 -15.20 4.67
CA MET A 43 -2.42 -14.82 4.32
C MET A 43 -3.42 -15.00 5.47
N LEU A 44 -3.32 -16.11 6.21
CA LEU A 44 -4.18 -16.40 7.35
C LEU A 44 -3.94 -15.41 8.49
N ILE A 45 -2.68 -15.14 8.81
CA ILE A 45 -2.30 -14.18 9.86
C ILE A 45 -2.78 -12.77 9.49
N GLU A 46 -2.60 -12.36 8.24
CA GLU A 46 -3.10 -11.07 7.73
C GLU A 46 -4.61 -10.92 7.95
N ASP A 47 -5.40 -11.92 7.57
CA ASP A 47 -6.86 -11.90 7.73
C ASP A 47 -7.28 -11.77 9.20
N PHE A 48 -6.62 -12.47 10.11
CA PHE A 48 -6.89 -12.34 11.55
C PHE A 48 -6.46 -10.98 12.10
N MET A 49 -5.31 -10.46 11.68
CA MET A 49 -4.82 -9.15 12.12
C MET A 49 -5.75 -8.03 11.67
N ILE A 50 -6.19 -8.06 10.42
CA ILE A 50 -7.17 -7.10 9.89
C ILE A 50 -8.47 -7.22 10.67
N LYS A 51 -8.95 -8.44 10.95
CA LYS A 51 -10.18 -8.58 11.71
C LYS A 51 -10.08 -8.03 13.14
N ALA A 52 -8.97 -8.28 13.83
CA ALA A 52 -8.71 -7.72 15.15
C ALA A 52 -8.66 -6.18 15.13
N ASN A 53 -7.98 -5.62 14.12
CA ASN A 53 -7.88 -4.17 13.90
C ASN A 53 -9.27 -3.52 13.72
N GLU A 54 -10.14 -4.11 12.90
CA GLU A 54 -11.52 -3.63 12.70
C GLU A 54 -12.35 -3.69 13.98
N VAL A 55 -12.30 -4.82 14.69
CA VAL A 55 -13.09 -5.04 15.92
C VAL A 55 -12.70 -4.04 17.00
N VAL A 56 -11.41 -3.79 17.19
CA VAL A 56 -10.93 -2.81 18.15
C VAL A 56 -11.32 -1.39 17.73
N ALA A 57 -11.15 -1.04 16.46
CA ALA A 57 -11.53 0.28 15.94
C ALA A 57 -13.03 0.57 16.17
N GLU A 58 -13.90 -0.37 15.78
CA GLU A 58 -15.35 -0.23 15.94
C GLU A 58 -15.76 -0.17 17.42
N HIS A 59 -15.17 -1.01 18.26
CA HIS A 59 -15.45 -1.04 19.70
C HIS A 59 -15.11 0.31 20.36
N ILE A 60 -13.90 0.82 20.11
CA ILE A 60 -13.43 2.09 20.69
C ILE A 60 -14.23 3.28 20.14
N TYR A 61 -14.57 3.27 18.84
CA TYR A 61 -15.39 4.30 18.21
C TYR A 61 -16.75 4.43 18.90
N ARG A 62 -17.44 3.31 19.13
CA ARG A 62 -18.76 3.28 19.81
C ARG A 62 -18.70 3.82 21.24
N GLN A 63 -17.56 3.66 21.91
CA GLN A 63 -17.33 4.17 23.27
C GLN A 63 -16.85 5.63 23.29
N GLN A 64 -16.69 6.26 22.12
CA GLN A 64 -16.21 7.63 21.94
C GLN A 64 -14.86 7.87 22.64
N ILE A 65 -13.96 6.88 22.54
CA ILE A 65 -12.60 7.00 23.09
C ILE A 65 -11.68 7.55 21.99
N PRO A 66 -10.95 8.66 22.24
CA PRO A 66 -9.99 9.21 21.30
C PRO A 66 -8.83 8.24 21.07
N ILE A 67 -8.64 7.84 19.81
CA ILE A 67 -7.52 7.03 19.32
C ILE A 67 -7.06 7.55 17.96
N LEU A 68 -6.04 6.91 17.41
CA LEU A 68 -5.67 7.06 16.01
C LEU A 68 -6.35 5.98 15.16
N TYR A 69 -7.13 6.40 14.17
CA TYR A 69 -7.59 5.55 13.08
C TYR A 69 -6.53 5.52 11.97
N ARG A 70 -6.44 4.38 11.28
CA ARG A 70 -5.67 4.26 10.04
C ARG A 70 -6.64 4.52 8.91
N VAL A 71 -6.54 5.71 8.35
CA VAL A 71 -7.46 6.23 7.34
C VAL A 71 -6.87 6.08 5.96
N HIS A 72 -7.70 5.66 5.02
CA HIS A 72 -7.39 5.68 3.60
C HIS A 72 -8.61 6.27 2.90
N GLU A 73 -8.52 7.54 2.55
CA GLU A 73 -9.62 8.26 1.91
C GLU A 73 -9.80 7.80 0.46
N LYS A 74 -11.00 8.00 -0.08
CA LYS A 74 -11.25 7.78 -1.50
C LYS A 74 -10.36 8.69 -2.38
N PRO A 75 -10.03 8.26 -3.61
CA PRO A 75 -9.44 9.11 -4.64
C PRO A 75 -10.21 10.42 -4.82
N ASP A 76 -9.51 11.50 -5.19
CA ASP A 76 -10.13 12.75 -5.60
C ASP A 76 -10.63 12.71 -7.06
N GLU A 77 -11.47 13.68 -7.43
CA GLU A 77 -12.10 13.73 -8.75
C GLU A 77 -11.09 13.90 -9.88
N GLU A 78 -9.98 14.60 -9.64
CA GLU A 78 -8.92 14.82 -10.62
C GLU A 78 -8.19 13.51 -10.94
N SER A 79 -7.83 12.75 -9.90
CA SER A 79 -7.19 11.44 -10.00
C SER A 79 -8.08 10.45 -10.75
N ILE A 80 -9.39 10.44 -10.48
CA ILE A 80 -10.35 9.61 -11.23
C ILE A 80 -10.47 10.04 -12.68
N THR A 81 -10.45 11.35 -12.96
CA THR A 81 -10.54 11.87 -14.32
C THR A 81 -9.34 11.42 -15.14
N LYS A 82 -8.12 11.56 -14.61
CA LYS A 82 -6.88 11.08 -15.23
C LYS A 82 -6.91 9.57 -15.45
N LEU A 83 -7.32 8.80 -14.44
CA LEU A 83 -7.43 7.35 -14.53
C LEU A 83 -8.41 6.91 -15.64
N ASN A 84 -9.56 7.59 -15.75
CA ASN A 84 -10.57 7.29 -16.77
C ASN A 84 -10.12 7.56 -18.22
N LEU A 85 -9.14 8.44 -18.44
CA LEU A 85 -8.57 8.67 -19.79
C LEU A 85 -7.90 7.40 -20.33
N VAL A 86 -7.21 6.66 -19.45
CA VAL A 86 -6.52 5.43 -19.83
C VAL A 86 -7.48 4.24 -19.80
N LEU A 87 -8.28 4.10 -18.74
CA LEU A 87 -9.22 2.98 -18.59
C LEU A 87 -10.19 2.85 -19.77
N GLY A 88 -10.60 3.98 -20.37
CA GLY A 88 -11.51 4.00 -21.51
C GLY A 88 -10.98 3.23 -22.72
N GLY A 89 -9.66 3.24 -22.94
CA GLY A 89 -9.02 2.46 -24.02
C GLY A 89 -9.09 0.95 -23.79
N PHE A 90 -9.26 0.51 -22.55
CA PHE A 90 -9.39 -0.89 -22.16
C PHE A 90 -10.84 -1.29 -21.84
N GLY A 91 -11.82 -0.44 -22.19
CA GLY A 91 -13.24 -0.72 -21.98
C GLY A 91 -13.72 -0.54 -20.53
N HIS A 92 -12.88 -0.02 -19.64
CA HIS A 92 -13.21 0.23 -18.25
C HIS A 92 -13.56 1.71 -18.02
N LYS A 93 -14.48 1.99 -17.09
CA LYS A 93 -14.80 3.37 -16.69
C LYS A 93 -15.37 3.42 -15.29
N ILE A 94 -14.78 4.26 -14.45
CA ILE A 94 -15.29 4.57 -13.12
C ILE A 94 -16.30 5.71 -13.27
N LYS A 95 -17.59 5.39 -13.13
CA LYS A 95 -18.70 6.34 -13.30
C LYS A 95 -19.25 6.79 -11.94
N GLY A 96 -19.62 8.06 -11.85
CA GLY A 96 -20.40 8.63 -10.76
C GLY A 96 -19.60 9.43 -9.75
N LYS A 97 -20.32 10.21 -8.92
CA LYS A 97 -19.74 11.05 -7.84
C LYS A 97 -19.35 10.24 -6.60
N LYS A 98 -19.84 9.01 -6.48
CA LYS A 98 -19.49 8.08 -5.39
C LYS A 98 -18.50 7.05 -5.92
N ILE A 99 -17.24 7.24 -5.55
CA ILE A 99 -16.15 6.31 -5.82
C ILE A 99 -16.25 5.19 -4.79
N ASP A 100 -16.45 3.95 -5.25
CA ASP A 100 -16.70 2.77 -4.41
C ASP A 100 -15.59 1.72 -4.65
N PRO A 101 -15.01 1.13 -3.58
CA PRO A 101 -14.01 0.06 -3.72
C PRO A 101 -14.46 -1.12 -4.60
N LEU A 102 -15.75 -1.47 -4.61
CA LEU A 102 -16.27 -2.56 -5.46
C LEU A 102 -16.07 -2.29 -6.95
N ILE A 103 -16.00 -1.03 -7.38
CA ILE A 103 -15.72 -0.69 -8.79
C ILE A 103 -14.25 -1.01 -9.11
N TYR A 104 -13.34 -0.65 -8.22
CA TYR A 104 -11.91 -0.95 -8.36
C TYR A 104 -11.67 -2.46 -8.38
N GLN A 105 -12.30 -3.18 -7.44
CA GLN A 105 -12.20 -4.63 -7.36
C GLN A 105 -12.66 -5.32 -8.65
N LYS A 106 -13.80 -4.91 -9.21
CA LYS A 106 -14.30 -5.45 -10.49
C LYS A 106 -13.31 -5.23 -11.64
N ILE A 107 -12.69 -4.05 -11.72
CA ILE A 107 -11.68 -3.78 -12.75
C ILE A 107 -10.48 -4.71 -12.54
N LEU A 108 -9.98 -4.86 -11.31
CA LEU A 108 -8.87 -5.78 -10.99
C LEU A 108 -9.20 -7.24 -11.34
N GLU A 109 -10.44 -7.68 -11.09
CA GLU A 109 -10.91 -9.02 -11.47
C GLU A 109 -11.00 -9.19 -13.00
N ASP A 110 -11.52 -8.19 -13.70
CA ASP A 110 -11.70 -8.24 -15.16
C ASP A 110 -10.36 -8.30 -15.92
N ILE A 111 -9.34 -7.58 -15.44
CA ILE A 111 -8.01 -7.51 -16.09
C ILE A 111 -7.12 -8.69 -15.71
N LYS A 112 -7.53 -9.54 -14.77
CA LYS A 112 -6.69 -10.63 -14.26
C LYS A 112 -6.31 -11.61 -15.37
N GLY A 113 -5.01 -11.90 -15.49
CA GLY A 113 -4.43 -12.75 -16.53
C GLY A 113 -4.31 -12.10 -17.90
N ARG A 114 -4.67 -10.81 -18.05
CA ARG A 114 -4.53 -10.08 -19.32
C ARG A 114 -3.16 -9.41 -19.44
N PRO A 115 -2.65 -9.17 -20.65
CA PRO A 115 -1.37 -8.47 -20.86
C PRO A 115 -1.29 -7.11 -20.15
N GLU A 116 -2.41 -6.41 -20.03
CA GLU A 116 -2.52 -5.09 -19.40
C GLU A 116 -2.69 -5.10 -17.87
N GLU A 117 -2.73 -6.28 -17.23
CA GLU A 117 -3.01 -6.43 -15.78
C GLU A 117 -2.10 -5.57 -14.91
N GLN A 118 -0.78 -5.68 -15.08
CA GLN A 118 0.19 -4.94 -14.26
C GLN A 118 0.04 -3.42 -14.45
N MET A 119 -0.13 -2.98 -15.69
CA MET A 119 -0.25 -1.56 -16.01
C MET A 119 -1.52 -0.95 -15.41
N ILE A 120 -2.68 -1.59 -15.61
CA ILE A 120 -3.95 -1.08 -15.08
C ILE A 120 -3.97 -1.16 -13.56
N SER A 121 -3.46 -2.24 -12.96
CA SER A 121 -3.32 -2.36 -11.50
C SER A 121 -2.49 -1.21 -10.93
N MET A 122 -1.37 -0.87 -11.56
CA MET A 122 -0.51 0.24 -11.14
C MET A 122 -1.21 1.60 -11.26
N LEU A 123 -1.97 1.82 -12.34
CA LEU A 123 -2.76 3.05 -12.51
C LEU A 123 -3.86 3.18 -11.46
N LEU A 124 -4.54 2.08 -11.15
CA LEU A 124 -5.54 2.03 -10.08
C LEU A 124 -4.88 2.38 -8.73
N LEU A 125 -3.76 1.74 -8.38
CA LEU A 125 -3.03 2.02 -7.14
C LEU A 125 -2.60 3.49 -7.06
N ARG A 126 -2.02 4.04 -8.13
CA ARG A 126 -1.55 5.44 -8.18
C ARG A 126 -2.68 6.47 -8.10
N SER A 127 -3.91 6.10 -8.44
CA SER A 127 -5.07 6.98 -8.26
C SER A 127 -5.53 7.10 -6.79
N MET A 128 -5.07 6.19 -5.93
CA MET A 128 -5.46 6.13 -4.52
C MET A 128 -4.66 7.11 -3.66
N ARG A 129 -5.23 7.51 -2.53
CA ARG A 129 -4.55 8.40 -1.59
C ARG A 129 -3.65 7.60 -0.65
N HIS A 130 -2.53 8.19 -0.23
CA HIS A 130 -1.71 7.57 0.80
C HIS A 130 -2.50 7.42 2.11
N ALA A 131 -2.39 6.25 2.74
CA ALA A 131 -3.04 6.02 4.03
C ALA A 131 -2.29 6.77 5.14
N ARG A 132 -3.02 7.30 6.13
CA ARG A 132 -2.46 8.13 7.21
C ARG A 132 -3.12 7.84 8.55
N TYR A 133 -2.47 8.26 9.62
CA TYR A 133 -3.08 8.23 10.95
C TYR A 133 -3.86 9.51 11.22
N ALA A 134 -5.12 9.38 11.65
CA ALA A 134 -6.01 10.51 11.93
C ALA A 134 -6.84 10.27 13.20
N PRO A 135 -7.20 11.32 13.96
CA PRO A 135 -8.15 11.19 15.06
C PRO A 135 -9.57 10.84 14.60
N GLU A 136 -9.93 11.22 13.37
CA GLU A 136 -11.25 10.97 12.79
C GLU A 136 -11.33 9.61 12.09
N ALA A 137 -12.42 8.87 12.34
CA ALA A 137 -12.72 7.63 11.63
C ALA A 137 -13.30 7.92 10.23
N LEU A 138 -12.42 8.27 9.28
CA LEU A 138 -12.81 8.61 7.90
C LEU A 138 -12.93 7.39 6.97
N GLY A 139 -12.77 6.18 7.52
CA GLY A 139 -12.79 4.92 6.76
C GLY A 139 -11.46 4.58 6.08
N HIS A 140 -11.41 3.37 5.53
CA HIS A 140 -10.26 2.82 4.82
C HIS A 140 -10.69 2.24 3.47
N PHE A 141 -10.57 3.03 2.41
CA PHE A 141 -11.03 2.75 1.06
C PHE A 141 -10.46 1.43 0.52
N GLY A 142 -9.14 1.21 0.58
CA GLY A 142 -8.52 -0.02 0.08
C GLY A 142 -8.93 -1.30 0.81
N LEU A 143 -9.40 -1.20 2.05
CA LEU A 143 -9.88 -2.37 2.83
C LEU A 143 -11.40 -2.47 2.83
N ALA A 144 -12.10 -1.53 2.18
CA ALA A 144 -13.55 -1.34 2.26
C ALA A 144 -14.10 -1.36 3.70
N SER A 145 -13.36 -0.77 4.64
CA SER A 145 -13.69 -0.81 6.07
C SER A 145 -14.09 0.58 6.60
N GLN A 146 -15.18 0.66 7.36
CA GLN A 146 -15.66 1.93 7.93
C GLN A 146 -14.83 2.35 9.16
N TYR A 147 -14.40 1.39 9.97
CA TYR A 147 -13.61 1.61 11.17
C TYR A 147 -12.36 0.75 11.11
N TYR A 148 -11.21 1.39 10.99
CA TYR A 148 -9.94 0.69 10.95
C TYR A 148 -8.87 1.44 11.73
N CYS A 149 -8.12 0.72 12.55
CA CYS A 149 -6.94 1.23 13.26
C CYS A 149 -5.88 0.13 13.32
N HIS A 150 -4.61 0.51 13.43
CA HIS A 150 -3.57 -0.47 13.73
C HIS A 150 -3.56 -0.79 15.23
N PHE A 151 -3.67 -2.08 15.56
CA PHE A 151 -3.67 -2.58 16.94
C PHE A 151 -2.70 -3.75 17.17
N THR A 152 -2.39 -4.51 16.13
CA THR A 152 -1.76 -5.83 16.22
C THR A 152 -0.23 -5.81 16.22
N SER A 153 0.43 -4.65 16.35
CA SER A 153 1.90 -4.55 16.35
C SER A 153 2.48 -3.43 17.26
N PRO A 154 2.12 -3.37 18.56
CA PRO A 154 2.56 -2.30 19.47
C PRO A 154 4.08 -2.26 19.74
N ILE A 155 4.82 -3.34 19.48
CA ILE A 155 6.28 -3.39 19.65
C ILE A 155 6.99 -2.48 18.63
N ARG A 156 6.44 -2.37 17.41
CA ARG A 156 7.10 -1.71 16.26
C ARG A 156 6.32 -0.52 15.69
N ARG A 157 5.14 -0.21 16.23
CA ARG A 157 4.31 0.92 15.80
C ARG A 157 3.76 1.67 17.00
N TYR A 158 4.07 2.97 17.06
CA TYR A 158 3.58 3.85 18.12
C TYR A 158 2.04 4.02 18.13
N PRO A 159 1.34 4.12 16.97
CA PRO A 159 -0.12 4.17 16.95
C PRO A 159 -0.80 3.00 17.67
N ASP A 160 -0.33 1.77 17.43
CA ASP A 160 -0.83 0.57 18.11
C ASP A 160 -0.65 0.70 19.63
N LEU A 161 0.51 1.18 20.11
CA LEU A 161 0.74 1.41 21.54
C LEU A 161 -0.25 2.42 22.14
N VAL A 162 -0.60 3.47 21.40
CA VAL A 162 -1.61 4.46 21.82
C VAL A 162 -2.99 3.81 21.93
N VAL A 163 -3.39 2.99 20.93
CA VAL A 163 -4.65 2.24 20.94
C VAL A 163 -4.68 1.25 22.11
N HIS A 164 -3.61 0.51 22.36
CA HIS A 164 -3.49 -0.42 23.50
C HIS A 164 -3.68 0.27 24.84
N ARG A 165 -3.06 1.44 25.03
CA ARG A 165 -3.22 2.24 26.27
C ARG A 165 -4.64 2.74 26.45
N ALA A 166 -5.28 3.22 25.38
CA ALA A 166 -6.65 3.68 25.42
C ALA A 166 -7.63 2.54 25.72
N LEU A 167 -7.46 1.39 25.07
CA LEU A 167 -8.27 0.19 25.28
C LEU A 167 -8.10 -0.38 26.68
N SER A 168 -6.87 -0.47 27.18
CA SER A 168 -6.59 -0.98 28.54
C SER A 168 -7.28 -0.11 29.60
N ALA A 169 -7.15 1.23 29.47
CA ALA A 169 -7.80 2.16 30.38
C ALA A 169 -9.34 2.14 30.28
N LEU A 170 -9.88 1.78 29.12
CA LEU A 170 -11.31 1.56 28.96
C LEU A 170 -11.76 0.28 29.68
N LEU A 171 -11.04 -0.83 29.49
CA LEU A 171 -11.39 -2.14 30.06
C LEU A 171 -11.20 -2.21 31.57
N ASP A 172 -10.21 -1.52 32.14
CA ASP A 172 -9.98 -1.46 33.58
C ASP A 172 -10.88 -0.43 34.30
N GLY A 173 -11.74 0.29 33.57
CA GLY A 173 -12.63 1.32 34.11
C GLY A 173 -11.94 2.62 34.53
N SER A 174 -10.64 2.77 34.27
CA SER A 174 -9.87 3.95 34.66
C SER A 174 -9.98 5.12 33.68
N MET A 175 -10.66 4.93 32.54
CA MET A 175 -10.90 5.96 31.52
C MET A 175 -11.97 6.96 31.95
N ASN A 176 -11.52 8.05 32.58
CA ASN A 176 -12.38 9.18 32.96
C ASN A 176 -12.32 10.34 31.97
N THR A 177 -13.20 11.33 32.15
CA THR A 177 -13.31 12.53 31.29
C THR A 177 -11.99 13.28 31.16
N LYS A 178 -11.20 13.37 32.24
CA LYS A 178 -9.90 14.05 32.24
C LYS A 178 -8.89 13.33 31.34
N LYS A 179 -8.81 11.98 31.44
CA LYS A 179 -7.96 11.17 30.57
C LYS A 179 -8.40 11.24 29.11
N ARG A 180 -9.71 11.20 28.86
CA ARG A 180 -10.29 11.34 27.51
C ARG A 180 -9.87 12.65 26.85
N ALA A 181 -10.10 13.79 27.53
CA ALA A 181 -9.72 15.11 27.03
C ALA A 181 -8.19 15.25 26.85
N ALA A 182 -7.39 14.63 27.72
CA ALA A 182 -5.94 14.64 27.60
C ALA A 182 -5.43 13.82 26.40
N LEU A 183 -6.10 12.72 26.06
CA LEU A 183 -5.82 11.93 24.86
C LEU A 183 -6.20 12.69 23.59
N GLU A 184 -7.42 13.23 23.54
CA GLU A 184 -7.96 13.97 22.40
C GLU A 184 -7.03 15.10 21.93
N LYS A 185 -6.55 15.91 22.88
CA LYS A 185 -5.58 17.00 22.62
C LYS A 185 -4.27 16.55 21.97
N LYS A 186 -3.91 15.28 22.10
CA LYS A 186 -2.65 14.72 21.60
C LYS A 186 -2.81 13.97 20.27
N MET A 187 -4.02 13.53 19.91
CA MET A 187 -4.22 12.64 18.76
C MET A 187 -3.80 13.27 17.44
N ALA A 188 -4.13 14.54 17.19
CA ALA A 188 -3.69 15.21 15.95
C ALA A 188 -2.16 15.17 15.80
N LYS A 189 -1.43 15.56 16.84
CA LYS A 189 0.04 15.51 16.87
C LYS A 189 0.59 14.10 16.72
N TYR A 190 0.00 13.12 17.41
CA TYR A 190 0.43 11.73 17.31
C TYR A 190 0.20 11.16 15.91
N GLY A 191 -0.92 11.48 15.27
CA GLY A 191 -1.26 11.06 13.92
C GLY A 191 -0.30 11.65 12.89
N GLU A 192 -0.08 12.96 12.94
CA GLU A 192 0.88 13.66 12.06
C GLU A 192 2.28 13.09 12.18
N GLN A 193 2.81 13.00 13.41
CA GLN A 193 4.16 12.49 13.64
C GLN A 193 4.29 11.02 13.21
N SER A 194 3.30 10.17 13.51
CA SER A 194 3.37 8.76 13.13
C SER A 194 3.32 8.57 11.62
N THR A 195 2.51 9.37 10.92
CA THR A 195 2.44 9.34 9.45
C THR A 195 3.74 9.82 8.82
N LEU A 196 4.33 10.92 9.33
CA LEU A 196 5.60 11.43 8.83
C LEU A 196 6.75 10.42 9.02
N GLN A 197 6.81 9.76 10.18
CA GLN A 197 7.87 8.78 10.43
C GLN A 197 7.67 7.48 9.65
N GLU A 198 6.43 7.10 9.35
CA GLU A 198 6.13 5.98 8.45
C GLU A 198 6.65 6.26 7.04
N ILE A 199 6.29 7.40 6.45
CA ILE A 199 6.76 7.80 5.11
C ILE A 199 8.29 7.84 5.07
N LYS A 200 8.93 8.43 6.07
CA LYS A 200 10.40 8.50 6.15
C LYS A 200 11.05 7.10 6.24
N ALA A 201 10.42 6.18 6.95
CA ALA A 201 10.92 4.81 7.05
C ALA A 201 10.76 4.06 5.72
N GLU A 202 9.63 4.22 5.03
CA GLU A 202 9.36 3.64 3.70
C GLU A 202 10.34 4.19 2.65
N GLU A 203 10.63 5.49 2.65
CA GLU A 203 11.64 6.11 1.78
C GLU A 203 13.03 5.51 2.01
N ALA A 204 13.45 5.40 3.28
CA ALA A 204 14.75 4.82 3.62
C ALA A 204 14.85 3.33 3.27
N GLU A 205 13.77 2.57 3.44
CA GLU A 205 13.71 1.15 3.03
C GLU A 205 13.81 1.00 1.52
N ARG A 206 13.12 1.86 0.75
CA ARG A 206 13.22 1.89 -0.70
C ARG A 206 14.64 2.24 -1.18
N GLU A 207 15.26 3.27 -0.63
CA GLU A 207 16.64 3.64 -0.96
C GLU A 207 17.63 2.51 -0.67
N LEU A 208 17.47 1.83 0.47
CA LEU A 208 18.30 0.67 0.81
C LEU A 208 18.10 -0.46 -0.20
N LEU A 209 16.85 -0.75 -0.58
CA LEU A 209 16.54 -1.77 -1.56
C LEU A 209 17.20 -1.46 -2.91
N ASP A 210 17.13 -0.21 -3.37
CA ASP A 210 17.77 0.24 -4.62
C ASP A 210 19.29 0.09 -4.58
N ILE A 211 19.92 0.44 -3.45
CA ILE A 211 21.36 0.21 -3.23
C ILE A 211 21.69 -1.29 -3.30
N LYS A 212 20.88 -2.15 -2.68
CA LYS A 212 21.09 -3.60 -2.70
C LYS A 212 20.88 -4.19 -4.10
N LYS A 213 19.87 -3.74 -4.83
CA LYS A 213 19.66 -4.11 -6.24
C LYS A 213 20.85 -3.72 -7.10
N ALA A 214 21.35 -2.49 -6.98
CA ALA A 214 22.53 -2.03 -7.70
C ALA A 214 23.80 -2.82 -7.33
N GLN A 215 24.02 -3.09 -6.04
CA GLN A 215 25.13 -3.93 -5.56
C GLN A 215 25.08 -5.34 -6.17
N TYR A 216 23.89 -5.95 -6.20
CA TYR A 216 23.67 -7.26 -6.79
C TYR A 216 23.93 -7.25 -8.31
N MET A 217 23.43 -6.24 -9.02
CA MET A 217 23.54 -6.15 -10.48
C MET A 217 24.95 -5.84 -10.98
N LYS A 218 25.83 -5.30 -10.14
CA LYS A 218 27.21 -4.97 -10.52
C LYS A 218 27.98 -6.15 -11.12
N LYS A 219 27.71 -7.39 -10.69
CA LYS A 219 28.38 -8.59 -11.20
C LYS A 219 27.90 -9.06 -12.57
N PHE A 220 26.80 -8.51 -13.06
CA PHE A 220 26.15 -8.88 -14.34
C PHE A 220 26.31 -7.79 -15.42
N VAL A 221 27.23 -6.85 -15.23
CA VAL A 221 27.49 -5.80 -16.23
C VAL A 221 28.01 -6.44 -17.52
N GLY A 222 27.33 -6.16 -18.63
CA GLY A 222 27.62 -6.74 -19.95
C GLY A 222 26.79 -7.97 -20.30
N GLU A 223 25.99 -8.49 -19.36
CA GLU A 223 25.03 -9.57 -19.63
C GLU A 223 23.69 -9.04 -20.16
N VAL A 224 22.92 -9.93 -20.77
CA VAL A 224 21.63 -9.63 -21.40
C VAL A 224 20.53 -10.38 -20.65
N PHE A 225 19.42 -9.69 -20.39
CA PHE A 225 18.29 -10.22 -19.66
C PHE A 225 16.99 -9.94 -20.40
N ASP A 226 16.04 -10.87 -20.30
CA ASP A 226 14.65 -10.59 -20.63
C ASP A 226 14.06 -9.64 -19.59
N ALA A 227 13.29 -8.65 -20.07
CA ALA A 227 12.73 -7.62 -19.22
C ALA A 227 11.37 -7.17 -19.74
N ARG A 228 10.55 -6.62 -18.84
CA ARG A 228 9.24 -6.04 -19.16
C ARG A 228 9.31 -4.53 -18.98
N ILE A 229 8.68 -3.77 -19.87
CA ILE A 229 8.60 -2.31 -19.70
C ILE A 229 7.65 -2.02 -18.53
N SER A 230 8.16 -1.40 -17.47
CA SER A 230 7.39 -1.07 -16.26
C SER A 230 6.83 0.35 -16.28
N SER A 231 7.50 1.29 -16.94
CA SER A 231 6.99 2.64 -17.17
C SER A 231 7.68 3.35 -18.33
N ILE A 232 6.98 4.30 -18.95
CA ILE A 232 7.50 5.10 -20.08
C ILE A 232 7.45 6.58 -19.68
N LEU A 233 8.54 7.29 -19.93
CA LEU A 233 8.71 8.72 -19.69
C LEU A 233 9.27 9.39 -20.95
N ALA A 234 9.23 10.72 -21.01
CA ALA A 234 9.73 11.47 -22.16
C ALA A 234 11.23 11.24 -22.45
N PHE A 235 12.03 10.85 -21.45
CA PHE A 235 13.48 10.62 -21.59
C PHE A 235 13.86 9.14 -21.76
N GLY A 236 12.90 8.23 -21.84
CA GLY A 236 13.16 6.79 -21.94
C GLY A 236 12.12 5.95 -21.20
N PHE A 237 12.43 4.70 -20.95
CA PHE A 237 11.52 3.80 -20.26
C PHE A 237 12.25 2.97 -19.22
N PHE A 238 11.54 2.65 -18.14
CA PHE A 238 12.02 1.70 -17.14
C PHE A 238 11.64 0.28 -17.56
N ILE A 239 12.56 -0.64 -17.32
CA ILE A 239 12.36 -2.07 -17.46
C ILE A 239 12.45 -2.73 -16.09
N GLU A 240 11.69 -3.81 -15.90
CA GLU A 240 11.73 -4.68 -14.74
C GLU A 240 12.13 -6.09 -15.18
N LEU A 241 13.12 -6.66 -14.50
CA LEU A 241 13.54 -8.06 -14.65
C LEU A 241 12.65 -8.99 -13.85
N ASP A 242 12.65 -10.29 -14.17
CA ASP A 242 11.83 -11.27 -13.44
C ASP A 242 12.09 -11.31 -11.94
N ASN A 243 13.31 -10.99 -11.51
CA ASN A 243 13.70 -10.89 -10.11
C ASN A 243 13.36 -9.55 -9.45
N THR A 244 12.52 -8.70 -10.06
CA THR A 244 12.05 -7.38 -9.58
C THR A 244 13.09 -6.25 -9.58
N VAL A 245 14.26 -6.47 -10.18
CA VAL A 245 15.23 -5.39 -10.39
C VAL A 245 14.70 -4.47 -11.49
N GLU A 246 14.69 -3.16 -11.23
CA GLU A 246 14.34 -2.15 -12.21
C GLU A 246 15.59 -1.46 -12.79
N GLY A 247 15.51 -1.04 -14.05
CA GLY A 247 16.57 -0.31 -14.74
C GLY A 247 16.00 0.69 -15.75
N LEU A 248 16.77 1.74 -16.07
CA LEU A 248 16.39 2.75 -17.05
C LEU A 248 17.05 2.47 -18.40
N VAL A 249 16.24 2.43 -19.46
CA VAL A 249 16.70 2.54 -20.84
C VAL A 249 16.46 3.98 -21.28
N HIS A 250 17.53 4.76 -21.38
CA HIS A 250 17.44 6.16 -21.80
C HIS A 250 17.22 6.26 -23.31
N ILE A 251 16.44 7.23 -23.77
CA ILE A 251 16.14 7.42 -25.21
C ILE A 251 17.41 7.53 -26.07
N SER A 252 18.48 8.12 -25.52
CA SER A 252 19.76 8.26 -26.25
C SER A 252 20.48 6.94 -26.53
N SER A 253 20.13 5.85 -25.86
CA SER A 253 20.69 4.52 -26.16
C SER A 253 19.91 3.80 -27.27
N ILE A 254 18.82 4.37 -27.75
CA ILE A 254 17.98 3.81 -28.80
C ILE A 254 18.26 4.59 -30.09
N THR A 255 18.93 3.93 -31.05
CA THR A 255 19.55 4.62 -32.19
C THR A 255 18.86 4.37 -33.53
N ASP A 256 17.70 3.73 -33.53
CA ASP A 256 17.04 3.22 -34.73
C ASP A 256 15.95 4.15 -35.29
N ASP A 257 15.40 5.09 -34.51
CA ASP A 257 14.36 6.01 -35.00
C ASP A 257 14.19 7.31 -34.17
N TYR A 258 13.28 8.18 -34.61
CA TYR A 258 12.75 9.32 -33.86
C TYR A 258 11.58 8.87 -32.97
N TYR A 259 11.71 9.12 -31.67
CA TYR A 259 10.73 8.74 -30.66
C TYR A 259 9.91 9.95 -30.21
N GLU A 260 8.58 9.87 -30.35
CA GLU A 260 7.62 10.88 -29.87
C GLU A 260 6.84 10.34 -28.67
N PHE A 261 6.79 11.13 -27.59
CA PHE A 261 6.07 10.78 -26.37
C PHE A 261 4.64 11.36 -26.43
N ASN A 262 3.63 10.48 -26.37
CA ASN A 262 2.20 10.82 -26.40
C ASN A 262 1.54 10.61 -25.03
#